data_AF-A0A4V0NE65-F1
#
_entry.id   AF-A0A4V0NE65-F1
#
_cell.length_a   1.000
_cell.length_b   1.000
_cell.length_c   1.000
_cell.angle_alpha   90.00
_cell.angle_beta   90.00
_cell.angle_gamma   90.00
#
_symmetry.space_group_name_H-M   'P 1'
#
loop_
_entity.id
_entity.type
_entity.pdbx_description
1 polymer ?
#
loop_
_entity_poly.entity_id
_entity_poly.type
_entity_poly.pdbx_seq_one_letter_code
_entity_poly.pdbx_strand_id
1 'polypeptide(L)'
;MTERRDPSSVDLAQESAPGAAAQEAAAQVRPVPSGALLDPRILAAWREWLAALATDAEAAIAAAHVYGELGPEARDAWLDVLAEDAPKLQVPAVAIYAPLLSVESDAARRARIEVALEAGERTPRPTGGVALRGVTVGGDRVVALVTPLYLRFVRVLWCRYLPEDGITWARHDPLVRAEEAPSPGLLLDGAHLEATPMKLVIEELCHAILAQRRKGAELPPSLQLCADLFDAHLEGDPLP
;
A
#
# COMPACT_ATOMS: atom_id res chain seq x y z
N MET A 1 -83.77 -18.30 -61.64
CA MET A 1 -83.37 -18.40 -63.06
C MET A 1 -82.25 -17.40 -63.24
N THR A 2 -80.98 -17.77 -63.23
CA THR A 2 -80.23 -18.67 -64.15
C THR A 2 -79.08 -19.30 -63.34
N GLU A 3 -79.03 -20.63 -63.16
CA GLU A 3 -78.23 -21.62 -63.93
C GLU A 3 -76.77 -21.20 -64.18
N ARG A 4 -75.79 -21.71 -63.41
CA ARG A 4 -75.02 -22.99 -63.58
C ARG A 4 -74.24 -23.10 -64.91
N ARG A 5 -72.89 -23.07 -64.82
CA ARG A 5 -71.98 -24.17 -65.21
C ARG A 5 -70.49 -23.80 -65.03
N ASP A 6 -69.87 -24.41 -64.01
CA ASP A 6 -68.46 -24.87 -64.00
C ASP A 6 -68.28 -26.06 -65.00
N PRO A 7 -67.10 -26.72 -65.22
CA PRO A 7 -65.77 -26.67 -64.55
C PRO A 7 -64.53 -26.83 -65.48
N SER A 8 -63.34 -26.92 -64.87
CA SER A 8 -62.23 -27.86 -65.19
C SER A 8 -60.88 -27.28 -65.61
N SER A 9 -59.98 -27.17 -64.63
CA SER A 9 -58.72 -27.96 -64.47
C SER A 9 -57.98 -27.35 -63.26
N VAL A 10 -58.03 -27.88 -62.03
CA VAL A 10 -57.31 -29.06 -61.48
C VAL A 10 -55.93 -29.22 -62.14
N ASP A 11 -54.77 -29.13 -61.47
CA ASP A 11 -54.44 -29.68 -60.15
C ASP A 11 -53.09 -29.15 -59.61
N LEU A 12 -52.87 -29.42 -58.32
CA LEU A 12 -51.61 -29.44 -57.55
C LEU A 12 -51.08 -28.15 -56.89
N ALA A 13 -51.59 -27.99 -55.68
CA ALA A 13 -50.94 -27.56 -54.44
C ALA A 13 -49.42 -27.35 -54.47
N GLN A 14 -48.99 -26.21 -53.91
CA GLN A 14 -48.20 -26.23 -52.69
C GLN A 14 -48.42 -24.95 -51.88
N GLU A 15 -48.82 -25.15 -50.62
CA GLU A 15 -48.78 -24.18 -49.54
C GLU A 15 -47.39 -23.54 -49.42
N SER A 16 -47.34 -22.23 -49.24
CA SER A 16 -46.68 -21.60 -48.08
C SER A 16 -47.05 -20.11 -48.02
N ALA A 17 -47.77 -19.76 -46.96
CA ALA A 17 -48.14 -18.39 -46.59
C ALA A 17 -46.90 -17.58 -46.12
N PRO A 18 -47.00 -16.25 -46.06
CA PRO A 18 -45.87 -15.33 -46.02
C PRO A 18 -45.35 -15.14 -44.59
N GLY A 19 -44.06 -15.33 -44.39
CA GLY A 19 -43.41 -15.19 -43.09
C GLY A 19 -42.20 -14.27 -43.14
N ALA A 20 -42.23 -13.26 -42.27
CA ALA A 20 -41.08 -12.53 -41.73
C ALA A 20 -40.34 -11.55 -42.66
N ALA A 21 -40.89 -10.34 -42.73
CA ALA A 21 -40.05 -9.15 -42.57
C ALA A 21 -39.43 -9.17 -41.16
N ALA A 22 -38.21 -9.66 -41.03
CA ALA A 22 -37.31 -9.45 -39.90
C ALA A 22 -35.90 -9.87 -40.33
N GLN A 23 -35.21 -8.98 -41.04
CA GLN A 23 -33.76 -9.02 -41.10
C GLN A 23 -33.22 -8.62 -39.73
N GLU A 24 -33.24 -9.57 -38.79
CA GLU A 24 -32.32 -9.55 -37.66
C GLU A 24 -30.94 -9.81 -38.22
N ALA A 25 -30.22 -8.72 -38.46
CA ALA A 25 -28.78 -8.73 -38.55
C ALA A 25 -28.25 -9.30 -37.23
N ALA A 26 -28.08 -10.61 -37.19
CA ALA A 26 -27.29 -11.29 -36.17
C ALA A 26 -25.87 -10.74 -36.31
N ALA A 27 -25.59 -9.70 -35.51
CA ALA A 27 -24.26 -9.25 -35.23
C ALA A 27 -23.51 -10.47 -34.68
N GLN A 28 -22.70 -11.08 -35.55
CA GLN A 28 -21.69 -12.02 -35.13
C GLN A 28 -20.76 -11.26 -34.19
N VAL A 29 -21.03 -11.38 -32.88
CA VAL A 29 -20.11 -10.98 -31.82
C VAL A 29 -18.87 -11.84 -32.03
N ARG A 30 -17.89 -11.29 -32.75
CA ARG A 30 -16.55 -11.85 -32.75
C ARG A 30 -16.09 -11.88 -31.30
N PRO A 31 -15.64 -13.02 -30.76
CA PRO A 31 -15.02 -13.03 -29.44
C PRO A 31 -13.82 -12.08 -29.52
N VAL A 32 -13.86 -11.02 -28.72
CA VAL A 32 -12.69 -10.16 -28.50
C VAL A 32 -11.63 -11.06 -27.88
N PRO A 33 -10.44 -11.23 -28.50
CA PRO A 33 -9.38 -11.96 -27.83
C PRO A 33 -9.00 -11.17 -26.58
N SER A 34 -9.23 -11.74 -25.39
CA SER A 34 -8.86 -11.20 -24.07
C SER A 34 -7.33 -11.22 -23.86
N GLY A 35 -6.60 -10.66 -24.81
CA GLY A 35 -5.16 -10.60 -24.87
C GLY A 35 -4.72 -9.57 -25.90
N ALA A 36 -5.41 -8.43 -25.98
CA ALA A 36 -4.86 -7.27 -26.66
C ALA A 36 -3.60 -6.89 -25.89
N LEU A 37 -2.44 -7.22 -26.46
CA LEU A 37 -1.14 -6.73 -26.03
C LEU A 37 -1.29 -5.23 -25.78
N LEU A 38 -1.27 -4.81 -24.51
CA LEU A 38 -1.33 -3.40 -24.15
C LEU A 38 -0.27 -2.65 -24.96
N ASP A 39 -0.64 -1.51 -25.55
CA ASP A 39 0.30 -0.72 -26.37
C ASP A 39 1.57 -0.49 -25.53
N PRO A 40 2.76 -0.86 -26.02
CA PRO A 40 4.01 -0.68 -25.28
C PRO A 40 4.23 0.74 -24.77
N ARG A 41 3.67 1.76 -25.47
CA ARG A 41 3.72 3.15 -25.04
C ARG A 41 2.86 3.43 -23.81
N ILE A 42 1.71 2.78 -23.69
CA ILE A 42 0.83 2.89 -22.52
C ILE A 42 1.51 2.25 -21.31
N LEU A 43 2.12 1.07 -21.49
CA LEU A 43 2.90 0.42 -20.42
C LEU A 43 4.11 1.25 -20.02
N ALA A 44 4.81 1.87 -20.97
CA ALA A 44 5.92 2.76 -20.68
C ALA A 44 5.46 4.01 -19.89
N ALA A 45 4.36 4.64 -20.31
CA ALA A 45 3.80 5.80 -19.61
C ALA A 45 3.32 5.44 -18.18
N TRP A 46 2.69 4.27 -18.02
CA TRP A 46 2.32 3.73 -16.71
C TRP A 46 3.53 3.55 -15.80
N ARG A 47 4.59 2.90 -16.29
CA ARG A 47 5.82 2.67 -15.52
C ARG A 47 6.56 3.95 -15.19
N GLU A 48 6.61 4.90 -16.12
CA GLU A 48 7.20 6.22 -15.88
C GLU A 48 6.42 6.97 -14.79
N TRP A 49 5.08 6.92 -14.85
CA TRP A 49 4.24 7.52 -13.82
C TRP A 49 4.46 6.87 -12.44
N LEU A 50 4.53 5.53 -12.38
CA LEU A 50 4.87 4.82 -11.14
C LEU A 50 6.27 5.17 -10.61
N ALA A 51 7.24 5.43 -11.49
CA ALA A 51 8.56 5.89 -11.09
C ALA A 51 8.54 7.31 -10.50
N ALA A 52 7.69 8.19 -11.03
CA ALA A 52 7.53 9.53 -10.51
C ALA A 52 7.06 9.55 -9.04
N LEU A 53 6.29 8.56 -8.58
CA LEU A 53 5.82 8.49 -7.18
C LEU A 53 6.97 8.51 -6.14
N ALA A 54 8.18 8.06 -6.50
CA ALA A 54 9.33 8.10 -5.61
C ALA A 54 9.98 9.49 -5.48
N THR A 55 9.76 10.38 -6.44
CA THR A 55 10.52 11.64 -6.56
C THR A 55 9.63 12.88 -6.65
N ASP A 56 8.34 12.72 -6.95
CA ASP A 56 7.35 13.79 -7.08
C ASP A 56 6.18 13.60 -6.11
N ALA A 57 6.04 14.55 -5.18
CA ALA A 57 4.96 14.54 -4.20
C ALA A 57 3.58 14.76 -4.82
N GLU A 58 3.47 15.55 -5.90
CA GLU A 58 2.20 15.77 -6.59
C GLU A 58 1.76 14.51 -7.33
N ALA A 59 2.70 13.75 -7.90
CA ALA A 59 2.41 12.44 -8.50
C ALA A 59 1.87 11.45 -7.46
N ALA A 60 2.45 11.42 -6.25
CA ALA A 60 1.96 10.58 -5.15
C ALA A 60 0.58 11.03 -4.65
N ILE A 61 0.33 12.33 -4.52
CA ILE A 61 -0.98 12.88 -4.12
C ILE A 61 -2.04 12.55 -5.19
N ALA A 62 -1.69 12.71 -6.47
CA ALA A 62 -2.58 12.37 -7.57
C ALA A 62 -2.91 10.86 -7.59
N ALA A 63 -1.92 10.00 -7.35
CA ALA A 63 -2.15 8.56 -7.25
C ALA A 63 -3.11 8.20 -6.11
N ALA A 64 -2.96 8.81 -4.93
CA ALA A 64 -3.87 8.61 -3.81
C ALA A 64 -5.30 9.08 -4.14
N HIS A 65 -5.46 10.24 -4.77
CA HIS A 65 -6.78 10.73 -5.20
C HIS A 65 -7.44 9.82 -6.23
N VAL A 66 -6.73 9.49 -7.31
CA VAL A 66 -7.25 8.61 -8.37
C VAL A 66 -7.68 7.28 -7.78
N TYR A 67 -6.83 6.66 -6.96
CA TYR A 67 -7.15 5.39 -6.30
C TYR A 67 -8.36 5.51 -5.34
N GLY A 68 -8.43 6.61 -4.58
CA GLY A 68 -9.53 6.89 -3.65
C GLY A 68 -10.89 7.06 -4.34
N GLU A 69 -10.92 7.55 -5.57
CA GLU A 69 -12.14 7.71 -6.36
C GLU A 69 -12.62 6.40 -7.02
N LEU A 70 -11.77 5.37 -7.08
CA LEU A 70 -12.15 4.08 -7.67
C LEU A 70 -13.14 3.32 -6.79
N GLY A 71 -14.09 2.64 -7.45
CA GLY A 71 -14.92 1.62 -6.82
C GLY A 71 -14.14 0.36 -6.43
N PRO A 72 -14.69 -0.52 -5.58
CA PRO A 72 -13.98 -1.66 -5.01
C PRO A 72 -13.31 -2.57 -6.05
N GLU A 73 -14.04 -2.97 -7.09
CA GLU A 73 -13.53 -3.86 -8.15
C GLU A 73 -12.35 -3.23 -8.91
N ALA A 74 -12.41 -1.91 -9.16
CA ALA A 74 -11.35 -1.19 -9.85
C ALA A 74 -10.10 -1.02 -8.97
N ARG A 75 -10.26 -0.89 -7.65
CA ARG A 75 -9.14 -0.90 -6.71
C ARG A 75 -8.45 -2.25 -6.64
N ASP A 76 -9.22 -3.35 -6.67
CA ASP A 76 -8.65 -4.70 -6.68
C ASP A 76 -7.86 -4.94 -7.97
N ALA A 77 -8.43 -4.57 -9.13
CA ALA A 77 -7.74 -4.64 -10.42
C ALA A 77 -6.48 -3.77 -10.47
N TRP A 78 -6.52 -2.57 -9.87
CA TRP A 78 -5.35 -1.70 -9.73
C TRP A 78 -4.23 -2.37 -8.93
N LEU A 79 -4.57 -3.00 -7.79
CA LEU A 79 -3.60 -3.71 -6.96
C LEU A 79 -3.03 -4.95 -7.66
N ASP A 80 -3.82 -5.63 -8.49
CA ASP A 80 -3.35 -6.75 -9.32
C ASP A 80 -2.30 -6.30 -10.33
N VAL A 81 -2.56 -5.22 -11.05
CA VAL A 81 -1.61 -4.64 -12.01
C VAL A 81 -0.33 -4.16 -11.30
N LEU A 82 -0.47 -3.51 -10.14
CA LEU A 82 0.69 -3.09 -9.36
C LEU A 82 1.54 -4.26 -8.88
N ALA A 83 0.92 -5.35 -8.43
CA ALA A 83 1.66 -6.54 -8.00
C ALA A 83 2.49 -7.14 -9.16
N GLU A 84 2.02 -7.01 -10.40
CA GLU A 84 2.75 -7.47 -11.58
C GLU A 84 3.89 -6.50 -11.97
N ASP A 85 3.65 -5.20 -11.96
CA ASP A 85 4.57 -4.21 -12.53
C ASP A 85 5.53 -3.58 -11.51
N ALA A 86 5.14 -3.44 -10.24
CA ALA A 86 5.99 -2.81 -9.22
C ALA A 86 7.36 -3.50 -9.06
N PRO A 87 7.48 -4.85 -9.06
CA PRO A 87 8.79 -5.52 -8.99
C PRO A 87 9.69 -5.28 -10.20
N LYS A 88 9.13 -4.83 -11.33
CA LYS A 88 9.89 -4.53 -12.56
C LYS A 88 10.45 -3.11 -12.55
N LEU A 89 10.10 -2.31 -11.54
CA LEU A 89 10.51 -0.92 -11.39
C LEU A 89 11.64 -0.82 -10.37
N GLN A 90 12.59 0.09 -10.60
CA GLN A 90 13.60 0.46 -9.59
C GLN A 90 13.03 1.50 -8.61
N VAL A 91 11.85 1.21 -8.07
CA VAL A 91 11.06 2.14 -7.25
C VAL A 91 10.78 1.46 -5.91
N PRO A 92 11.04 2.12 -4.78
CA PRO A 92 10.70 1.55 -3.48
C PRO A 92 9.21 1.19 -3.41
N ALA A 93 8.88 -0.03 -2.95
CA ALA A 93 7.50 -0.44 -2.75
C ALA A 93 6.72 0.58 -1.90
N VAL A 94 7.39 1.19 -0.91
CA VAL A 94 6.80 2.23 -0.09
C VAL A 94 6.37 3.47 -0.87
N ALA A 95 7.10 3.91 -1.89
CA ALA A 95 6.69 5.05 -2.71
C ALA A 95 5.42 4.76 -3.52
N ILE A 96 5.25 3.50 -3.97
CA ILE A 96 4.11 3.06 -4.76
C ILE A 96 2.87 2.84 -3.88
N TYR A 97 3.04 2.12 -2.77
CA TYR A 97 1.92 1.57 -2.00
C TYR A 97 1.47 2.49 -0.84
N ALA A 98 2.34 3.33 -0.30
CA ALA A 98 1.99 4.21 0.81
C ALA A 98 0.90 5.26 0.45
N PRO A 99 0.90 5.90 -0.74
CA PRO A 99 -0.19 6.79 -1.13
C PRO A 99 -1.55 6.09 -1.14
N LEU A 100 -1.59 4.84 -1.63
CA LEU A 100 -2.80 4.02 -1.70
C LEU A 100 -3.28 3.63 -0.30
N LEU A 101 -2.34 3.23 0.57
CA LEU A 101 -2.64 2.88 1.96
C LEU A 101 -3.24 4.04 2.75
N SER A 102 -2.89 5.29 2.40
CA SER A 102 -3.38 6.50 3.10
C SER A 102 -4.88 6.77 2.89
N VAL A 103 -5.46 6.24 1.82
CA VAL A 103 -6.88 6.43 1.44
C VAL A 103 -7.69 5.14 1.47
N GLU A 104 -7.05 3.98 1.71
CA GLU A 104 -7.74 2.69 1.76
C GLU A 104 -8.32 2.43 3.16
N SER A 105 -9.63 2.18 3.19
CA SER A 105 -10.42 1.92 4.40
C SER A 105 -10.78 0.44 4.58
N ASP A 106 -10.79 -0.34 3.49
CA ASP A 106 -11.10 -1.76 3.53
C ASP A 106 -9.95 -2.56 4.16
N ALA A 107 -10.24 -3.30 5.23
CA ALA A 107 -9.23 -4.00 5.99
C ALA A 107 -8.47 -5.07 5.18
N ALA A 108 -9.14 -5.75 4.24
CA ALA A 108 -8.50 -6.79 3.44
C ALA A 108 -7.53 -6.20 2.41
N ARG A 109 -7.93 -5.12 1.72
CA ARG A 109 -7.03 -4.39 0.81
C ARG A 109 -5.87 -3.74 1.56
N ARG A 110 -6.13 -3.13 2.72
CA ARG A 110 -5.05 -2.58 3.58
C ARG A 110 -4.00 -3.65 3.93
N ALA A 111 -4.45 -4.81 4.41
CA ALA A 111 -3.55 -5.92 4.74
C ALA A 111 -2.75 -6.39 3.51
N ARG A 112 -3.39 -6.46 2.33
CA ARG A 112 -2.71 -6.79 1.07
C ARG A 112 -1.62 -5.77 0.70
N ILE A 113 -1.90 -4.48 0.87
CA ILE A 113 -0.94 -3.40 0.62
C ILE A 113 0.21 -3.46 1.63
N GLU A 114 -0.08 -3.73 2.91
CA GLU A 114 0.92 -3.90 3.97
C GLU A 114 1.86 -5.08 3.67
N VAL A 115 1.34 -6.22 3.21
CA VAL A 115 2.17 -7.37 2.76
C VAL A 115 3.08 -6.98 1.58
N ALA A 116 2.58 -6.19 0.63
CA ALA A 116 3.39 -5.73 -0.50
C ALA A 116 4.51 -4.77 -0.06
N LEU A 117 4.26 -3.93 0.95
CA LEU A 117 5.27 -3.07 1.57
C LEU A 117 6.36 -3.88 2.28
N GLU A 118 5.99 -4.97 2.93
CA GLU A 118 6.93 -5.87 3.62
C GLU A 118 7.77 -6.70 2.65
N ALA A 119 7.22 -7.08 1.50
CA ALA A 119 7.88 -7.88 0.48
C ALA A 119 8.85 -7.08 -0.41
N GLY A 120 8.71 -5.75 -0.48
CA GLY A 120 9.62 -4.90 -1.23
C GLY A 120 11.02 -4.87 -0.62
N GLU A 121 12.07 -4.99 -1.45
CA GLU A 121 13.46 -4.86 -0.99
C GLU A 121 13.62 -3.58 -0.16
N ARG A 122 14.20 -3.74 1.04
CA ARG A 122 14.58 -2.62 1.92
C ARG A 122 15.59 -1.76 1.16
N THR A 123 15.11 -0.72 0.50
CA THR A 123 15.98 0.27 -0.12
C THR A 123 16.90 0.87 0.94
N PRO A 124 18.16 1.23 0.59
CA PRO A 124 19.06 1.90 1.52
C PRO A 124 18.36 3.15 2.05
N ARG A 125 18.06 3.11 3.34
CA ARG A 125 17.21 4.11 4.00
C ARG A 125 17.97 5.44 4.06
N PRO A 126 17.30 6.59 3.92
CA PRO A 126 17.96 7.87 4.15
C PRO A 126 18.63 7.85 5.53
N THR A 127 19.93 8.10 5.58
CA THR A 127 20.67 8.21 6.82
C THR A 127 20.24 9.48 7.54
N GLY A 128 19.81 9.34 8.79
CA GLY A 128 19.28 10.44 9.59
C GLY A 128 17.92 10.11 10.20
N GLY A 129 17.64 10.68 11.35
CA GLY A 129 16.41 10.45 12.10
C GLY A 129 16.45 11.27 13.38
N VAL A 130 15.29 11.53 13.94
CA VAL A 130 15.16 12.29 15.19
C VAL A 130 14.63 11.35 16.25
N ALA A 131 15.31 11.29 17.38
CA ALA A 131 14.77 10.65 18.57
C ALA A 131 14.30 11.73 19.54
N LEU A 132 13.10 11.54 20.06
CA LEU A 132 12.56 12.31 21.17
C LEU A 132 12.43 11.38 22.37
N ARG A 133 12.82 11.86 23.55
CA ARG A 133 12.75 11.09 24.79
C ARG A 133 12.28 11.97 25.93
N GLY A 134 11.40 11.43 26.75
CA GLY A 134 10.98 11.99 28.02
C GLY A 134 11.07 10.95 29.12
N VAL A 135 11.08 11.45 30.36
CA VAL A 135 11.07 10.62 31.57
C VAL A 135 9.84 10.98 32.37
N THR A 136 9.03 9.99 32.72
CA THR A 136 7.87 10.19 33.60
C THR A 136 8.33 10.32 35.06
N VAL A 137 7.43 10.82 35.94
CA VAL A 137 7.69 10.87 37.40
C VAL A 137 7.99 9.48 37.98
N GLY A 138 7.41 8.41 37.40
CA GLY A 138 7.65 7.03 37.79
C GLY A 138 8.96 6.44 37.30
N GLY A 139 9.74 7.19 36.50
CA GLY A 139 11.01 6.73 35.94
C GLY A 139 10.89 6.03 34.58
N ASP A 140 9.69 5.75 34.08
CA ASP A 140 9.51 5.20 32.74
C ASP A 140 10.07 6.17 31.68
N ARG A 141 10.72 5.59 30.67
CA ARG A 141 11.12 6.29 29.45
C ARG A 141 9.99 6.24 28.45
N VAL A 142 9.65 7.38 27.88
CA VAL A 142 8.72 7.50 26.76
C VAL A 142 9.51 8.06 25.59
N VAL A 143 9.47 7.39 24.45
CA VAL A 143 10.28 7.77 23.28
C VAL A 143 9.47 7.77 22.00
N ALA A 144 9.90 8.61 21.07
CA ALA A 144 9.48 8.61 19.67
C ALA A 144 10.72 8.59 18.78
N LEU A 145 10.87 7.53 17.98
CA LEU A 145 11.92 7.42 16.97
C LEU A 145 11.29 7.75 15.60
N VAL A 146 11.64 8.92 15.08
CA VAL A 146 11.19 9.39 13.77
C VAL A 146 12.27 9.09 12.75
N THR A 147 11.98 8.24 11.78
CA THR A 147 12.92 7.90 10.71
C THR A 147 12.35 8.21 9.34
N PRO A 148 13.15 8.82 8.44
CA PRO A 148 12.75 9.05 7.06
C PRO A 148 12.34 7.75 6.37
N LEU A 149 11.30 7.86 5.55
CA LEU A 149 10.80 6.77 4.74
C LEU A 149 11.05 7.07 3.26
N TYR A 150 10.41 8.11 2.73
CA TYR A 150 10.62 8.66 1.38
C TYR A 150 10.01 10.07 1.31
N LEU A 151 10.51 10.91 0.40
CA LEU A 151 10.03 12.30 0.23
C LEU A 151 9.86 13.03 1.58
N ARG A 152 8.65 13.55 1.85
CA ARG A 152 8.27 14.20 3.12
C ARG A 152 7.49 13.26 4.05
N PHE A 153 7.66 11.95 3.91
CA PHE A 153 7.06 10.94 4.78
C PHE A 153 8.11 10.29 5.68
N VAL A 154 7.69 10.05 6.92
CA VAL A 154 8.47 9.40 7.97
C VAL A 154 7.67 8.22 8.53
N ARG A 155 8.35 7.28 9.18
CA ARG A 155 7.71 6.33 10.10
C ARG A 155 8.07 6.71 11.53
N VAL A 156 7.18 6.41 12.47
CA VAL A 156 7.37 6.73 13.88
C VAL A 156 7.20 5.49 14.73
N LEU A 157 8.24 5.12 15.47
CA LEU A 157 8.15 4.13 16.54
C LEU A 157 7.98 4.85 17.88
N TRP A 158 6.87 4.58 18.54
CA TRP A 158 6.60 5.03 19.89
C TRP A 158 6.85 3.89 20.86
N CYS A 159 7.54 4.16 21.96
CA CYS A 159 7.76 3.15 23.00
C CYS A 159 7.67 3.77 24.38
N ARG A 160 7.09 3.02 25.31
CA ARG A 160 7.26 3.23 26.75
C ARG A 160 7.94 2.02 27.35
N TYR A 161 8.96 2.26 28.15
CA TYR A 161 9.75 1.20 28.76
C TYR A 161 10.41 1.66 30.06
N LEU A 162 10.73 0.68 30.91
CA LEU A 162 11.64 0.86 32.01
C LEU A 162 12.93 0.11 31.68
N PRO A 163 14.12 0.74 31.74
CA PRO A 163 15.37 0.12 31.26
C PRO A 163 15.65 -1.27 31.84
N GLU A 164 15.34 -1.47 33.12
CA GLU A 164 15.61 -2.72 33.83
C GLU A 164 14.45 -3.73 33.76
N ASP A 165 13.24 -3.27 33.44
CA ASP A 165 12.05 -4.14 33.46
C ASP A 165 11.52 -4.56 32.10
N GLY A 166 11.80 -3.77 31.07
CA GLY A 166 11.37 -4.04 29.71
C GLY A 166 10.39 -3.02 29.15
N ILE A 167 9.77 -3.39 28.04
CA ILE A 167 8.86 -2.58 27.25
C ILE A 167 7.44 -2.72 27.80
N THR A 168 6.86 -1.59 28.23
CA THR A 168 5.46 -1.51 28.67
C THR A 168 4.52 -1.56 27.47
N TRP A 169 4.82 -0.77 26.43
CA TRP A 169 4.08 -0.78 25.18
C TRP A 169 4.95 -0.23 24.05
N ALA A 170 4.63 -0.64 22.81
CA ALA A 170 5.23 -0.06 21.61
C ALA A 170 4.17 0.05 20.49
N ARG A 171 4.15 1.19 19.78
CA ARG A 171 3.29 1.45 18.63
C ARG A 171 4.12 1.90 17.45
N HIS A 172 3.83 1.38 16.28
CA HIS A 172 4.47 1.79 15.04
C HIS A 172 3.44 2.50 14.14
N ASP A 173 3.74 3.72 13.75
CA ASP A 173 2.99 4.49 12.76
C ASP A 173 3.81 4.45 11.45
N PRO A 174 3.46 3.59 10.47
CA PRO A 174 4.32 3.26 9.34
C PRO A 174 4.48 4.41 8.33
N LEU A 175 3.55 5.36 8.31
CA LEU A 175 3.51 6.45 7.36
C LEU A 175 2.89 7.69 8.01
N VAL A 176 3.71 8.71 8.23
CA VAL A 176 3.31 10.00 8.81
C VAL A 176 3.94 11.10 7.95
N ARG A 177 3.23 12.21 7.70
CA ARG A 177 3.84 13.36 7.04
C ARG A 177 4.87 13.99 7.98
N ALA A 178 6.01 14.42 7.45
CA ALA A 178 7.11 14.99 8.25
C ALA A 178 6.69 16.23 9.07
N GLU A 179 5.69 16.98 8.61
CA GLU A 179 5.11 18.14 9.30
C GLU A 179 4.11 17.78 10.40
N GLU A 180 3.57 16.57 10.37
CA GLU A 180 2.69 15.99 11.40
C GLU A 180 3.46 15.10 12.38
N ALA A 181 4.75 14.86 12.12
CA ALA A 181 5.63 14.07 12.97
C ALA A 181 5.82 14.74 14.33
N PRO A 182 6.07 13.97 15.40
CA PRO A 182 6.25 14.55 16.72
C PRO A 182 7.46 15.47 16.78
N SER A 183 7.29 16.59 17.49
CA SER A 183 8.31 17.61 17.71
C SER A 183 8.74 17.65 19.19
N PRO A 184 9.93 18.20 19.49
CA PRO A 184 10.33 18.47 20.87
C PRO A 184 9.27 19.29 21.62
N GLY A 185 9.08 18.98 22.90
CA GLY A 185 8.08 19.59 23.78
C GLY A 185 6.75 18.84 23.84
N LEU A 186 6.49 17.88 22.93
CA LEU A 186 5.28 17.05 22.95
C LEU A 186 5.12 16.37 24.32
N LEU A 187 3.93 16.51 24.92
CA LEU A 187 3.56 15.82 26.14
C LEU A 187 2.91 14.48 25.77
N LEU A 188 3.55 13.38 26.15
CA LEU A 188 3.04 12.02 25.96
C LEU A 188 3.17 11.24 27.26
N ASP A 189 2.09 10.59 27.70
CA ASP A 189 2.11 9.72 28.88
C ASP A 189 2.63 10.41 30.17
N GLY A 190 2.46 11.73 30.26
CA GLY A 190 2.93 12.54 31.38
C GLY A 190 4.43 12.91 31.31
N ALA A 191 5.12 12.64 30.21
CA ALA A 191 6.50 13.04 29.95
C ALA A 191 6.58 14.04 28.80
N HIS A 192 7.33 15.13 29.00
CA HIS A 192 7.71 16.02 27.91
C HIS A 192 8.87 15.39 27.14
N LEU A 193 8.71 15.27 25.82
CA LEU A 193 9.71 14.66 24.97
C LEU A 193 10.72 15.70 24.48
N GLU A 194 12.01 15.46 24.71
CA GLU A 194 13.10 16.31 24.29
C GLU A 194 13.92 15.65 23.19
N ALA A 195 14.48 16.47 22.29
CA ALA A 195 15.39 15.99 21.27
C ALA A 195 16.60 15.32 21.93
N THR A 196 16.82 14.05 21.63
CA THR A 196 17.88 13.22 22.21
C THR A 196 18.67 12.56 21.08
N PRO A 197 20.00 12.38 21.22
CA PRO A 197 20.78 11.64 20.23
C PRO A 197 20.20 10.24 19.98
N MET A 198 19.90 9.94 18.72
CA MET A 198 19.28 8.67 18.29
C MET A 198 20.03 7.45 18.85
N LYS A 199 21.37 7.45 18.79
CA LYS A 199 22.22 6.36 19.30
C LYS A 199 21.98 6.07 20.78
N LEU A 200 21.87 7.10 21.62
CA LEU A 200 21.64 6.93 23.06
C LEU A 200 20.28 6.28 23.32
N VAL A 201 19.24 6.70 22.60
CA VAL A 201 17.90 6.14 22.76
C VAL A 201 17.85 4.68 22.29
N ILE A 202 18.53 4.36 21.19
CA ILE A 202 18.66 2.98 20.70
C ILE A 202 19.38 2.10 21.73
N GLU A 203 20.51 2.56 22.29
CA GLU A 203 21.26 1.81 23.31
C GLU A 203 20.43 1.54 24.58
N GLU A 204 19.69 2.54 25.08
CA GLU A 204 18.77 2.36 26.22
C GLU A 204 17.63 1.38 25.87
N LEU A 205 17.06 1.47 24.67
CA LEU A 205 15.96 0.61 24.23
C LEU A 205 16.44 -0.84 24.03
N CYS A 206 17.66 -1.04 23.50
CA CYS A 206 18.32 -2.34 23.45
C CYS A 206 18.46 -2.96 24.83
N HIS A 207 18.84 -2.17 25.85
CA HIS A 207 18.91 -2.65 27.23
C HIS A 207 17.54 -3.17 27.70
N ALA A 208 16.49 -2.39 27.52
CA ALA A 208 15.13 -2.78 27.92
C ALA A 208 14.65 -4.04 27.19
N ILE A 209 14.91 -4.14 25.89
CA ILE A 209 14.61 -5.33 25.09
C ILE A 209 15.31 -6.57 25.64
N LEU A 210 16.61 -6.46 25.97
CA LEU A 210 17.39 -7.55 26.56
C LEU A 210 16.86 -7.93 27.96
N ALA A 211 16.52 -6.96 28.79
CA ALA A 211 15.95 -7.20 30.11
C ALA A 211 14.64 -7.99 30.04
N GLN A 212 13.74 -7.61 29.12
CA GLN A 212 12.48 -8.32 28.89
C GLN A 212 12.68 -9.74 28.39
N ARG A 213 13.57 -9.93 27.40
CA ARG A 213 13.90 -11.24 26.85
C ARG A 213 14.48 -12.19 27.90
N ARG A 214 15.33 -11.67 28.81
CA ARG A 214 15.89 -12.45 29.93
C ARG A 214 14.84 -12.92 30.94
N LYS A 215 13.72 -12.21 31.05
CA LYS A 215 12.55 -12.61 31.85
C LYS A 215 11.63 -13.62 31.13
N GLY A 216 11.96 -14.00 29.89
CA GLY A 216 11.17 -14.93 29.09
C GLY A 216 9.89 -14.33 28.49
N ALA A 217 9.73 -13.00 28.51
CA ALA A 217 8.57 -12.33 27.97
C ALA A 217 8.72 -12.06 26.46
N GLU A 218 7.60 -12.12 25.74
CA GLU A 218 7.54 -11.75 24.32
C GLU A 218 7.66 -10.23 24.13
N LEU A 219 8.23 -9.81 23.01
CA LEU A 219 8.32 -8.39 22.65
C LEU A 219 7.08 -7.96 21.86
N PRO A 220 6.62 -6.70 22.03
CA PRO A 220 5.58 -6.14 21.19
C PRO A 220 5.90 -6.26 19.68
N PRO A 221 4.93 -6.67 18.82
CA PRO A 221 5.15 -6.82 17.37
C PRO A 221 5.68 -5.55 16.69
N SER A 222 5.26 -4.36 17.17
CA SER A 222 5.72 -3.06 16.67
C SER A 222 7.24 -2.90 16.66
N LEU A 223 7.95 -3.52 17.60
CA LEU A 223 9.42 -3.47 17.64
C LEU A 223 10.07 -4.33 16.56
N GLN A 224 9.42 -5.41 16.14
CA GLN A 224 9.91 -6.28 15.07
C GLN A 224 9.86 -5.55 13.71
N LEU A 225 8.83 -4.73 13.50
CA LEU A 225 8.68 -3.87 12.31
C LEU A 225 9.76 -2.78 12.19
N CYS A 226 10.46 -2.50 13.30
CA CYS A 226 11.55 -1.54 13.38
C CYS A 226 12.88 -2.19 13.75
N ALA A 227 13.03 -3.51 13.51
CA ALA A 227 14.25 -4.26 13.82
C ALA A 227 15.51 -3.63 13.19
N ASP A 228 15.35 -3.01 12.02
CA ASP A 228 16.43 -2.31 11.31
C ASP A 228 17.01 -1.11 12.08
N LEU A 229 16.28 -0.56 13.06
CA LEU A 229 16.82 0.50 13.94
C LEU A 229 17.86 -0.03 14.93
N PHE A 230 17.87 -1.34 15.17
CA PHE A 230 18.76 -2.00 16.13
C PHE A 230 19.87 -2.79 15.45
N ASP A 231 19.94 -2.77 14.12
CA ASP A 231 21.02 -3.40 13.39
C ASP A 231 22.34 -2.74 13.80
N ALA A 232 23.24 -3.54 14.36
CA ALA A 232 24.57 -3.09 14.69
C ALA A 232 25.31 -2.83 13.38
N HIS A 233 25.47 -1.57 13.00
CA HIS A 233 26.60 -1.21 12.13
C HIS A 233 27.86 -1.47 12.95
N LEU A 234 28.47 -2.64 12.72
CA LEU A 234 29.83 -2.89 13.17
C LEU A 234 30.69 -1.78 12.55
N GLU A 235 31.35 -0.99 13.39
CA GLU A 235 32.29 0.03 12.93
C GLU A 235 33.27 -0.63 11.94
N GLY A 236 33.13 -0.32 10.64
CA GLY A 236 33.94 -0.91 9.58
C GLY A 236 33.20 -1.52 8.40
N ASP A 237 31.86 -1.55 8.37
CA ASP A 237 31.18 -1.98 7.15
C ASP A 237 31.45 -0.99 6.00
N PRO A 238 31.97 -1.46 4.84
CA PRO A 238 32.26 -0.59 3.73
C PRO A 238 30.94 -0.01 3.20
N LEU A 239 30.92 1.31 3.00
CA LEU A 239 29.83 1.98 2.30
C LEU A 239 29.62 1.30 0.93
N PRO A 240 28.38 0.95 0.55
CA PRO A 240 28.08 0.54 -0.81
C PRO A 240 28.31 1.68 -1.81
#